data_AF-A0A930EVI3-F1
#
_entry.id   AF-A0A930EVI3-F1
#
_cell.length_a   1.000
_cell.length_b   1.000
_cell.length_c   1.000
_cell.angle_alpha   90.00
_cell.angle_beta   90.00
_cell.angle_gamma   90.00
#
_symmetry.space_group_name_H-M   'P 1'
#
loop_
_entity.id
_entity.type
_entity.pdbx_description
1 polymer ?
#
loop_
_entity_poly.entity_id
_entity_poly.type
_entity_poly.pdbx_seq_one_letter_code
_entity_poly.pdbx_strand_id
1 'polypeptide(L)'
;ELDHAVFVSMDTLSDMMVDARAAGEDIDASLDPSTDYSAALVRASDSDAIESVTNWINLYVRKVSAVRASEALSGAAADIRAHRGVAIAVLGVTWLILLGALIIVQVSLMNERIQEISVWRSIGASRSVVSRVMMGESALLHALGALAGVCLAGLVIPFVGDGSLVEVLAAPATSLSHAVLSIGAVACVGVGGTRLALARVRHVATGQKMVLV
;
A
#
# COMPACT_ATOMS: atom_id res chain seq x y z
N GLU A 1 6.75 22.68 -7.61
CA GLU A 1 8.00 22.67 -8.39
C GLU A 1 9.07 23.41 -7.62
N LEU A 2 10.00 22.66 -7.03
CA LEU A 2 11.30 23.15 -6.55
C LEU A 2 12.42 22.44 -7.33
N ASP A 3 12.07 21.86 -8.48
CA ASP A 3 12.90 20.91 -9.21
C ASP A 3 14.14 21.59 -9.83
N HIS A 4 14.18 22.92 -9.79
CA HIS A 4 15.29 23.79 -10.18
C HIS A 4 15.77 24.70 -9.04
N ALA A 5 15.51 24.35 -7.77
CA ALA A 5 16.00 25.13 -6.63
C ALA A 5 17.48 24.80 -6.34
N VAL A 6 18.32 25.83 -6.31
CA VAL A 6 19.74 25.73 -5.93
C VAL A 6 19.95 26.49 -4.61
N PHE A 7 20.58 25.82 -3.64
CA PHE A 7 20.93 26.44 -2.38
C PHE A 7 22.31 27.09 -2.50
N VAL A 8 22.35 28.40 -2.36
CA VAL A 8 23.58 29.21 -2.42
C VAL A 8 23.65 30.15 -1.21
N SER A 9 24.85 30.63 -0.87
CA SER A 9 24.98 31.73 0.09
C SER A 9 24.46 33.04 -0.52
N MET A 10 24.17 34.03 0.32
CA MET A 10 23.75 35.35 -0.17
C MET A 10 24.84 36.04 -1.02
N ASP A 11 26.11 35.80 -0.70
CA ASP A 11 27.24 36.29 -1.49
C ASP A 11 27.22 35.66 -2.90
N THR A 12 27.10 34.33 -2.98
CA THR A 12 27.03 33.63 -4.26
C THR A 12 25.76 33.99 -5.05
N LEU A 13 24.61 34.20 -4.39
CA LEU A 13 23.39 34.69 -5.05
C LEU A 13 23.63 36.06 -5.71
N SER A 14 24.32 36.95 -5.00
CA SER A 14 24.65 38.28 -5.49
C SER A 14 25.57 38.22 -6.71
N ASP A 15 26.64 37.42 -6.62
CA ASP A 15 27.56 37.20 -7.75
C ASP A 15 26.83 36.60 -8.96
N MET A 16 25.97 35.60 -8.75
CA MET A 16 25.18 34.98 -9.82
C MET A 16 24.24 35.96 -10.52
N MET A 17 23.60 36.88 -9.79
CA MET A 17 22.73 37.90 -10.38
C MET A 17 23.52 38.93 -11.19
N VAL A 18 24.71 39.31 -10.73
CA VAL A 18 25.62 40.20 -11.47
C VAL A 18 26.08 39.53 -12.76
N ASP A 19 26.54 38.28 -12.68
CA ASP A 19 27.03 37.52 -13.83
C ASP A 19 25.92 37.26 -14.85
N ALA A 20 24.71 36.91 -14.40
CA ALA A 20 23.58 36.71 -15.28
C ALA A 20 23.18 38.00 -16.01
N ARG A 21 23.18 39.16 -15.33
CA ARG A 21 22.97 40.46 -15.98
C ARG A 21 24.07 40.78 -16.99
N ALA A 22 25.33 40.49 -16.67
CA ALA A 22 26.45 40.69 -17.60
C ALA A 22 26.36 39.78 -18.84
N ALA A 23 25.78 38.59 -18.68
CA ALA A 23 25.48 37.65 -19.77
C ALA A 23 24.24 38.04 -20.60
N GLY A 24 23.50 39.08 -20.20
CA GLY A 24 22.31 39.56 -20.91
C GLY A 24 21.01 38.84 -20.55
N GLU A 25 20.97 38.11 -19.42
CA GLU A 25 19.73 37.54 -18.90
C GLU A 25 18.79 38.65 -18.40
N ASP A 26 17.49 38.47 -18.66
CA ASP A 26 16.43 39.42 -18.29
C ASP A 26 16.09 39.32 -16.80
N ILE A 27 17.02 39.79 -15.96
CA ILE A 27 16.83 39.93 -14.52
C ILE A 27 16.46 41.38 -14.21
N ASP A 28 15.32 41.58 -13.53
CA ASP A 28 14.83 42.88 -13.10
C ASP A 28 15.92 43.66 -12.35
N ALA A 29 16.24 44.86 -12.85
CA ALA A 29 17.26 45.76 -12.31
C ALA A 29 16.89 46.36 -10.94
N SER A 30 15.63 46.26 -10.54
CA SER A 30 15.16 46.75 -9.25
C SER A 30 15.33 45.77 -8.11
N LEU A 31 15.62 44.49 -8.38
CA LEU A 31 15.80 43.46 -7.36
C LEU A 31 17.17 43.57 -6.68
N ASP A 32 17.15 43.72 -5.37
CA ASP A 32 18.34 43.65 -4.52
C ASP A 32 18.41 42.28 -3.80
N PRO A 33 19.37 41.39 -4.14
CA PRO A 33 19.49 40.08 -3.50
C PRO A 33 19.68 40.13 -1.97
N SER A 34 20.13 41.27 -1.43
CA SER A 34 20.34 41.44 0.01
C SER A 34 19.06 41.74 0.79
N THR A 35 18.00 42.20 0.11
CA THR A 35 16.72 42.58 0.76
C THR A 35 15.50 41.88 0.15
N ASP A 36 15.57 41.47 -1.11
CA ASP A 36 14.42 41.04 -1.91
C ASP A 36 14.44 39.52 -2.10
N TYR A 37 14.14 38.80 -1.02
CA TYR A 37 14.02 37.34 -1.03
C TYR A 37 12.77 36.89 -0.27
N SER A 38 12.20 35.76 -0.72
CA SER A 38 11.00 35.18 -0.10
C SER A 38 11.31 34.17 1.00
N ALA A 39 12.51 33.59 1.01
CA ALA A 39 12.94 32.62 2.01
C ALA A 39 14.47 32.69 2.19
N ALA A 40 14.94 32.44 3.41
CA ALA A 40 16.35 32.32 3.74
C ALA A 40 16.56 31.11 4.66
N LEU A 41 17.63 30.34 4.42
CA LEU A 41 18.04 29.28 5.33
C LEU A 41 18.97 29.88 6.39
N VAL A 42 18.56 29.79 7.65
CA VAL A 42 19.38 30.24 8.79
C VAL A 42 19.95 29.02 9.48
N ARG A 43 21.28 28.92 9.53
CA ARG A 43 22.00 27.90 10.31
C ARG A 43 22.32 28.45 11.69
N ALA A 44 21.78 27.82 12.74
CA ALA A 44 22.18 28.12 14.11
C ALA A 44 23.57 27.52 14.40
N SER A 45 24.29 28.11 15.36
CA SER A 45 25.62 27.66 15.78
C SER A 45 25.61 26.28 16.45
N ASP A 46 24.49 25.92 17.09
CA ASP A 46 24.27 24.66 17.79
C ASP A 46 22.82 24.18 17.56
N SER A 47 22.58 22.86 17.62
CA SER A 47 21.26 22.27 17.52
C SER A 47 20.31 22.76 18.60
N ASP A 48 20.84 22.98 19.81
CA ASP A 48 20.04 23.37 20.98
C ASP A 48 19.55 24.82 20.88
N ALA A 49 20.23 25.65 20.08
CA ALA A 49 19.86 27.03 19.83
C ALA A 49 18.76 27.19 18.75
N ILE A 50 18.46 26.14 17.98
CA ILE A 50 17.51 26.23 16.85
C ILE A 50 16.13 26.67 17.33
N GLU A 51 15.65 26.13 18.46
CA GLU A 51 14.34 26.47 19.00
C GLU A 51 14.28 27.91 19.51
N SER A 52 15.29 28.35 20.26
CA SER A 52 15.33 29.71 20.80
C SER A 52 15.45 30.76 19.69
N VAL A 53 16.29 30.52 18.67
CA VAL A 53 16.41 31.39 17.50
C VAL A 53 15.11 31.45 16.70
N THR A 54 14.46 30.31 16.45
CA THR A 54 13.18 30.27 15.74
C THR A 54 12.11 31.07 16.47
N ASN A 55 11.99 30.88 17.79
CA ASN A 55 11.03 31.60 18.60
C ASN A 55 11.33 33.11 18.64
N TRP A 56 12.61 33.48 18.77
CA TRP A 56 13.03 34.88 18.72
C TRP A 56 12.65 35.55 17.39
N ILE A 57 12.88 34.88 16.25
CA ILE A 57 12.50 35.41 14.93
C ILE A 57 10.97 35.61 14.87
N ASN A 58 10.20 34.60 15.25
CA ASN A 58 8.73 34.68 15.21
C ASN A 58 8.14 35.73 16.16
N LEU A 59 8.80 36.00 17.29
CA LEU A 59 8.34 36.98 18.28
C LEU A 59 8.77 38.42 17.96
N TYR A 60 9.97 38.62 17.44
CA TYR A 60 10.57 39.95 17.31
C TYR A 60 10.70 40.45 15.88
N VAL A 61 10.66 39.57 14.87
CA VAL A 61 10.76 39.98 13.46
C VAL A 61 9.37 39.94 12.84
N ARG A 62 8.91 41.11 12.38
CA ARG A 62 7.56 41.28 11.87
C ARG A 62 7.46 40.82 10.40
N LYS A 63 6.32 40.24 10.03
CA LYS A 63 5.99 39.77 8.66
C LYS A 63 6.85 38.60 8.14
N VAL A 64 7.54 37.88 9.02
CA VAL A 64 8.26 36.65 8.68
C VAL A 64 7.74 35.50 9.52
N SER A 65 7.90 34.28 9.01
CA SER A 65 7.65 33.05 9.77
C SER A 65 8.89 32.18 9.70
N ALA A 66 9.48 31.90 10.84
CA ALA A 66 10.55 30.93 10.97
C ALA A 66 9.96 29.56 11.29
N VAL A 67 10.27 28.58 10.43
CA VAL A 67 9.87 27.18 10.60
C VAL A 67 11.12 26.34 10.78
N ARG A 68 11.15 25.48 11.81
CA ARG A 68 12.25 24.55 12.01
C ARG A 68 12.23 23.49 10.91
N ALA A 69 13.38 23.23 10.28
CA ALA A 69 13.50 22.17 9.29
C ALA A 69 13.09 20.80 9.85
N SER A 70 13.37 20.53 11.13
CA SER A 70 12.97 19.29 11.80
C SER A 70 11.46 19.16 11.99
N GLU A 71 10.76 20.26 12.21
CA GLU A 71 9.31 20.30 12.41
C GLU A 71 8.57 20.22 11.07
N ALA A 72 9.05 20.93 10.05
CA ALA A 72 8.56 20.76 8.69
C ALA A 72 8.76 19.32 8.19
N LEU A 73 9.92 18.71 8.46
CA LEU A 73 10.20 17.33 8.09
C LEU A 73 9.37 16.33 8.90
N SER A 74 9.20 16.53 10.21
CA SER A 74 8.40 15.65 11.05
C SER A 74 6.91 15.74 10.74
N GLY A 75 6.41 16.94 10.40
CA GLY A 75 5.06 17.19 9.90
C GLY A 75 4.80 16.51 8.56
N ALA A 76 5.67 16.73 7.57
CA ALA A 76 5.58 16.04 6.29
C ALA A 76 5.63 14.51 6.45
N ALA A 77 6.54 14.00 7.29
CA ALA A 77 6.63 12.58 7.57
C ALA A 77 5.38 12.04 8.30
N ALA A 78 4.76 12.84 9.17
CA ALA A 78 3.51 12.47 9.85
C ALA A 78 2.34 12.42 8.87
N ASP A 79 2.22 13.40 7.98
CA ASP A 79 1.19 13.43 6.95
C ASP A 79 1.32 12.25 5.98
N ILE A 80 2.55 11.92 5.55
CA ILE A 80 2.82 10.74 4.73
C ILE A 80 2.40 9.46 5.46
N ARG A 81 2.73 9.33 6.75
CA ARG A 81 2.33 8.16 7.55
C ARG A 81 0.81 8.07 7.70
N ALA A 82 0.13 9.19 7.92
CA ALA A 82 -1.32 9.23 8.04
C ALA A 82 -2.01 8.81 6.74
N HIS A 83 -1.60 9.39 5.60
CA HIS A 83 -2.12 9.02 4.29
C HIS A 83 -1.87 7.55 3.97
N ARG A 84 -0.65 7.06 4.24
CA ARG A 84 -0.31 5.65 4.08
C ARG A 84 -1.17 4.75 4.96
N GLY A 85 -1.42 5.15 6.21
CA GLY A 85 -2.26 4.42 7.15
C GLY A 85 -3.69 4.27 6.64
N VAL A 86 -4.29 5.35 6.13
CA VAL A 86 -5.63 5.32 5.51
C VAL A 86 -5.64 4.42 4.28
N ALA A 87 -4.65 4.54 3.39
CA ALA A 87 -4.56 3.69 2.21
C ALA A 87 -4.47 2.19 2.56
N ILE A 88 -3.64 1.84 3.54
CA ILE A 88 -3.52 0.46 4.03
C ILE A 88 -4.85 -0.02 4.66
N ALA A 89 -5.53 0.83 5.42
CA ALA A 89 -6.81 0.47 6.02
C ALA A 89 -7.88 0.19 4.95
N VAL A 90 -8.00 1.06 3.94
CA VAL A 90 -8.94 0.88 2.81
C VAL A 90 -8.63 -0.39 2.02
N LEU A 91 -7.36 -0.63 1.71
CA LEU A 91 -6.91 -1.86 1.05
C LEU A 91 -7.24 -3.09 1.90
N GLY A 92 -6.97 -3.05 3.20
CA GLY A 92 -7.27 -4.13 4.13
C GLY A 92 -8.76 -4.47 4.19
N VAL A 93 -9.62 -3.46 4.31
CA VAL A 93 -11.08 -3.65 4.31
C VAL A 93 -11.57 -4.22 2.99
N THR A 94 -11.11 -3.66 1.86
CA THR A 94 -11.46 -4.15 0.53
C THR A 94 -11.06 -5.61 0.36
N TRP A 95 -9.87 -5.97 0.81
CA TRP A 95 -9.35 -7.32 0.74
C TRP A 95 -10.17 -8.31 1.60
N LEU A 96 -10.58 -7.91 2.81
CA LEU A 96 -11.47 -8.73 3.66
C LEU A 96 -12.84 -8.96 3.01
N ILE A 97 -13.40 -7.94 2.35
CA ILE A 97 -14.67 -8.08 1.62
C ILE A 97 -14.52 -9.10 0.48
N LEU A 98 -13.44 -9.02 -0.30
CA LEU A 98 -13.18 -9.96 -1.39
C LEU A 98 -12.99 -11.39 -0.89
N LEU A 99 -12.27 -11.58 0.23
CA LEU A 99 -12.15 -12.91 0.85
C LEU A 99 -13.49 -13.45 1.34
N GLY A 100 -14.34 -12.60 1.92
CA GLY A 100 -15.70 -12.97 2.32
C GLY A 100 -16.54 -13.42 1.12
N ALA A 101 -16.49 -12.67 0.02
CA ALA A 101 -17.16 -13.02 -1.23
C ALA A 101 -16.66 -14.37 -1.78
N LEU A 102 -15.34 -14.61 -1.73
CA LEU A 102 -14.74 -15.87 -2.17
C LEU A 102 -15.26 -17.07 -1.36
N ILE A 103 -15.42 -16.93 -0.03
CA ILE A 103 -16.02 -17.97 0.82
C ILE A 103 -17.46 -18.25 0.39
N ILE A 104 -18.25 -17.21 0.12
CA ILE A 104 -19.66 -17.36 -0.30
C ILE A 104 -19.73 -18.13 -1.62
N VAL A 105 -18.93 -17.73 -2.61
CA VAL A 105 -18.83 -18.42 -3.90
C VAL A 105 -18.40 -19.87 -3.71
N GLN A 106 -17.37 -20.13 -2.88
CA GLN A 106 -16.88 -21.47 -2.63
C GLN A 106 -17.93 -22.39 -2.00
N VAL A 107 -18.69 -21.87 -1.03
CA VAL A 107 -19.80 -22.61 -0.42
C VAL A 107 -20.91 -22.86 -1.43
N SER A 108 -21.25 -21.88 -2.27
CA SER A 108 -22.27 -22.02 -3.31
C SER A 108 -21.89 -23.09 -4.33
N LEU A 109 -20.66 -23.06 -4.85
CA LEU A 109 -20.14 -24.07 -5.78
C LEU A 109 -20.12 -25.47 -5.16
N MET A 110 -19.76 -25.58 -3.88
CA MET A 110 -19.79 -26.87 -3.18
C MET A 110 -21.22 -27.39 -2.99
N ASN A 111 -22.19 -26.49 -2.83
CA ASN A 111 -23.60 -26.85 -2.69
C ASN A 111 -24.16 -27.47 -3.99
N GLU A 112 -23.76 -26.96 -5.15
CA GLU A 112 -24.12 -27.54 -6.45
C GLU A 112 -23.49 -28.93 -6.65
N ARG A 113 -22.25 -29.12 -6.15
CA ARG A 113 -21.53 -30.41 -6.23
C ARG A 113 -22.04 -31.49 -5.30
N ILE A 114 -23.04 -31.21 -4.44
CA ILE A 114 -23.64 -32.23 -3.57
C ILE A 114 -24.25 -33.38 -4.39
N GLN A 115 -24.81 -33.09 -5.57
CA GLN A 115 -25.39 -34.11 -6.45
C GLN A 115 -24.32 -35.09 -6.96
N GLU A 116 -23.17 -34.57 -7.38
CA GLU A 116 -22.02 -35.38 -7.81
C GLU A 116 -21.49 -36.25 -6.65
N ILE A 117 -21.39 -35.67 -5.45
CA ILE A 117 -20.96 -36.40 -4.24
C ILE A 117 -21.91 -37.56 -3.93
N SER A 118 -23.22 -37.38 -4.14
CA SER A 118 -24.21 -38.46 -3.98
C SER A 118 -23.92 -39.64 -4.92
N VAL A 119 -23.61 -39.36 -6.20
CA VAL A 119 -23.25 -40.37 -7.20
C VAL A 119 -21.96 -41.09 -6.84
N TRP A 120 -20.92 -40.37 -6.41
CA TRP A 120 -19.67 -41.00 -5.98
C TRP A 120 -19.89 -41.92 -4.79
N ARG A 121 -20.80 -41.54 -3.88
CA ARG A 121 -21.17 -42.37 -2.74
C ARG A 121 -21.98 -43.61 -3.11
N SER A 122 -22.83 -43.56 -4.15
CA SER A 122 -23.53 -44.76 -4.62
C SER A 122 -22.60 -45.78 -5.28
N ILE A 123 -21.46 -45.33 -5.82
CA ILE A 123 -20.40 -46.19 -6.39
C ILE A 123 -19.42 -46.68 -5.28
N GLY A 124 -19.62 -46.27 -4.02
CA GLY A 124 -18.86 -46.74 -2.87
C GLY A 124 -17.67 -45.86 -2.47
N ALA A 125 -17.53 -44.65 -3.03
CA ALA A 125 -16.47 -43.74 -2.61
C ALA A 125 -16.60 -43.36 -1.13
N SER A 126 -15.50 -43.51 -0.38
CA SER A 126 -15.46 -43.16 1.03
C SER A 126 -15.44 -41.63 1.23
N ARG A 127 -15.95 -41.16 2.38
CA ARG A 127 -16.01 -39.72 2.70
C ARG A 127 -14.64 -39.05 2.69
N SER A 128 -13.58 -39.79 3.07
CA SER A 128 -12.21 -39.28 3.07
C SER A 128 -11.67 -39.10 1.65
N VAL A 129 -12.03 -39.98 0.72
CA VAL A 129 -11.65 -39.85 -0.70
C VAL A 129 -12.31 -38.60 -1.29
N VAL A 130 -13.63 -38.46 -1.14
CA VAL A 130 -14.37 -37.28 -1.65
C VAL A 130 -13.79 -35.99 -1.06
N SER A 131 -13.59 -35.93 0.26
CA SER A 131 -13.05 -34.73 0.91
C SER A 131 -11.64 -34.39 0.42
N ARG A 132 -10.77 -35.39 0.18
CA ARG A 132 -9.40 -35.17 -0.27
C ARG A 132 -9.36 -34.61 -1.69
N VAL A 133 -10.18 -35.16 -2.59
CA VAL A 133 -10.27 -34.69 -3.98
C VAL A 133 -10.79 -33.25 -4.00
N MET A 134 -11.90 -32.97 -3.30
CA MET A 134 -12.49 -31.62 -3.26
C MET A 134 -11.54 -30.57 -2.66
N MET A 135 -10.80 -30.93 -1.60
CA MET A 135 -9.76 -30.06 -1.05
C MET A 135 -8.61 -29.82 -2.02
N GLY A 136 -8.18 -30.85 -2.76
CA GLY A 136 -7.12 -30.75 -3.76
C GLY A 136 -7.52 -29.85 -4.92
N GLU A 137 -8.70 -30.05 -5.49
CA GLU A 137 -9.25 -29.20 -6.55
C GLU A 137 -9.37 -27.74 -6.09
N SER A 138 -9.93 -27.52 -4.90
CA SER A 138 -10.04 -26.18 -4.33
C SER A 138 -8.66 -25.53 -4.13
N ALA A 139 -7.70 -26.26 -3.56
CA ALA A 139 -6.36 -25.74 -3.32
C ALA A 139 -5.65 -25.36 -4.63
N LEU A 140 -5.76 -26.21 -5.65
CA LEU A 140 -5.19 -25.95 -6.97
C LEU A 140 -5.82 -24.73 -7.64
N LEU A 141 -7.15 -24.64 -7.65
CA LEU A 141 -7.86 -23.51 -8.25
C LEU A 141 -7.51 -22.18 -7.57
N HIS A 142 -7.42 -22.16 -6.24
CA HIS A 142 -7.08 -20.96 -5.49
C HIS A 142 -5.61 -20.58 -5.67
N ALA A 143 -4.71 -21.56 -5.71
CA ALA A 143 -3.29 -21.30 -5.97
C ALA A 143 -3.08 -20.74 -7.38
N LEU A 144 -3.72 -21.32 -8.40
CA LEU A 144 -3.66 -20.84 -9.79
C LEU A 144 -4.30 -19.47 -9.95
N GLY A 145 -5.46 -19.23 -9.33
CA GLY A 145 -6.12 -17.93 -9.34
C GLY A 145 -5.29 -16.84 -8.67
N ALA A 146 -4.68 -17.15 -7.52
CA ALA A 146 -3.78 -16.22 -6.84
C ALA A 146 -2.52 -15.93 -7.64
N LEU A 147 -1.92 -16.96 -8.26
CA LEU A 147 -0.77 -16.79 -9.14
C LEU A 147 -1.13 -15.91 -10.35
N ALA A 148 -2.26 -16.16 -11.00
CA ALA A 148 -2.75 -15.33 -12.10
C ALA A 148 -2.97 -13.88 -11.67
N GLY A 149 -3.54 -13.66 -10.47
CA GLY A 149 -3.71 -12.33 -9.89
C GLY A 149 -2.39 -11.61 -9.65
N VAL A 150 -1.37 -12.30 -9.12
CA VAL A 150 -0.02 -11.74 -8.93
C VAL A 150 0.63 -11.40 -10.26
N CYS A 151 0.53 -12.27 -11.26
CA CYS A 151 1.05 -12.00 -12.60
C CYS A 151 0.35 -10.79 -13.24
N LEU A 152 -0.97 -10.69 -13.11
CA LEU A 152 -1.75 -9.56 -13.61
C LEU A 152 -1.38 -8.26 -12.90
N ALA A 153 -1.21 -8.28 -11.57
CA ALA A 153 -0.76 -7.12 -10.82
C ALA A 153 0.63 -6.67 -11.28
N GLY A 154 1.56 -7.60 -11.46
CA GLY A 154 2.90 -7.32 -12.00
C GLY A 154 2.87 -6.72 -13.41
N LEU A 155 1.88 -7.11 -14.24
CA LEU A 155 1.68 -6.54 -15.57
C LEU A 155 1.07 -5.13 -15.54
N VAL A 156 0.09 -4.88 -14.66
CA VAL A 156 -0.70 -3.63 -14.67
C VAL A 156 0.01 -2.48 -13.95
N ILE A 157 0.69 -2.76 -12.84
CA ILE A 157 1.33 -1.74 -12.00
C ILE A 157 2.27 -0.79 -12.78
N PRO A 158 3.11 -1.27 -13.72
CA PRO A 158 3.97 -0.41 -14.53
C PRO A 158 3.24 0.65 -15.37
N PHE A 159 1.96 0.45 -15.66
CA PHE A 159 1.15 1.36 -16.47
C PHE A 159 0.35 2.37 -15.66
N VAL A 160 0.32 2.22 -14.32
CA VAL A 160 -0.56 3.01 -13.43
C VAL A 160 0.21 3.97 -12.53
N GLY A 161 1.52 3.77 -12.31
CA GLY A 161 2.33 4.60 -11.41
C GLY A 161 3.45 5.38 -12.10
N ASP A 162 3.84 6.50 -11.49
CA ASP A 162 5.14 7.12 -11.76
C ASP A 162 6.26 6.17 -11.32
N GLY A 163 7.43 6.23 -11.99
CA GLY A 163 8.51 5.23 -11.89
C GLY A 163 8.92 4.80 -10.47
N SER A 164 8.70 5.65 -9.47
CA SER A 164 8.90 5.39 -8.03
C SER A 164 8.17 4.14 -7.49
N LEU A 165 6.91 3.91 -7.85
CA LEU A 165 6.16 2.74 -7.36
C LEU A 165 6.58 1.45 -8.07
N VAL A 166 6.94 1.56 -9.34
CA VAL A 166 7.47 0.46 -10.15
C VAL A 166 8.84 0.05 -9.63
N GLU A 167 9.69 0.99 -9.25
CA GLU A 167 11.04 0.76 -8.74
C GLU A 167 11.03 0.11 -7.34
N VAL A 168 10.11 0.52 -6.45
CA VAL A 168 9.90 -0.11 -5.13
C VAL A 168 9.33 -1.52 -5.25
N LEU A 169 8.51 -1.80 -6.26
CA LEU A 169 7.97 -3.13 -6.53
C LEU A 169 8.91 -4.01 -7.37
N ALA A 170 9.83 -3.39 -8.13
CA ALA A 170 10.91 -4.05 -8.84
C ALA A 170 12.02 -4.56 -7.89
N ALA A 171 12.08 -4.05 -6.65
CA ALA A 171 12.90 -4.63 -5.60
C ALA A 171 12.40 -6.06 -5.27
N PRO A 172 13.13 -7.13 -5.66
CA PRO A 172 12.58 -8.48 -5.65
C PRO A 172 12.27 -9.00 -4.23
N ALA A 173 12.97 -8.49 -3.21
CA ALA A 173 12.85 -9.00 -1.85
C ALA A 173 11.53 -8.60 -1.16
N THR A 174 11.05 -7.37 -1.38
CA THR A 174 9.82 -6.86 -0.75
C THR A 174 8.59 -7.34 -1.50
N SER A 175 8.60 -7.29 -2.84
CA SER A 175 7.46 -7.70 -3.68
C SER A 175 7.17 -9.21 -3.60
N LEU A 176 8.21 -10.05 -3.52
CA LEU A 176 8.04 -11.49 -3.39
C LEU A 176 7.38 -11.88 -2.06
N SER A 177 7.71 -11.17 -0.97
CA SER A 177 7.12 -11.44 0.36
C SER A 177 5.61 -11.17 0.39
N HIS A 178 5.16 -10.09 -0.24
CA HIS A 178 3.74 -9.73 -0.34
C HIS A 178 2.98 -10.64 -1.29
N ALA A 179 3.61 -11.04 -2.41
CA ALA A 179 3.05 -12.03 -3.32
C ALA A 179 2.81 -13.38 -2.62
N VAL A 180 3.81 -13.89 -1.90
CA VAL A 180 3.71 -15.15 -1.14
C VAL A 180 2.60 -15.06 -0.08
N LEU A 181 2.52 -13.95 0.66
CA LEU A 181 1.47 -13.73 1.64
C LEU A 181 0.08 -13.75 1.00
N SER A 182 -0.08 -13.09 -0.15
CA SER A 182 -1.36 -13.03 -0.87
C SER A 182 -1.81 -14.41 -1.36
N ILE A 183 -0.89 -15.19 -1.94
CA ILE A 183 -1.14 -16.54 -2.42
C ILE A 183 -1.51 -17.46 -1.25
N GLY A 184 -0.74 -17.40 -0.16
CA GLY A 184 -1.01 -18.19 1.04
C GLY A 184 -2.38 -17.89 1.64
N ALA A 185 -2.75 -16.62 1.76
CA ALA A 185 -4.05 -16.23 2.30
C ALA A 185 -5.23 -16.70 1.44
N VAL A 186 -5.17 -16.51 0.12
CA VAL A 186 -6.23 -16.96 -0.81
C VAL A 186 -6.36 -18.48 -0.78
N ALA A 187 -5.25 -19.21 -0.76
CA ALA A 187 -5.26 -20.67 -0.63
C ALA A 187 -5.89 -21.12 0.70
N CYS A 188 -5.53 -20.49 1.82
CA CYS A 188 -6.11 -20.77 3.14
C CYS A 188 -7.62 -20.53 3.17
N VAL A 189 -8.10 -19.44 2.56
CA VAL A 189 -9.53 -19.12 2.48
C VAL A 189 -10.29 -20.14 1.64
N GLY A 190 -9.75 -20.54 0.48
CA GLY A 190 -10.35 -21.57 -0.35
C GLY A 190 -10.46 -22.93 0.35
N VAL A 191 -9.38 -23.38 0.99
CA VAL A 191 -9.37 -24.62 1.78
C VAL A 191 -10.32 -24.53 2.97
N GLY A 192 -10.34 -23.40 3.68
CA GLY A 192 -11.24 -23.13 4.79
C GLY A 192 -12.71 -23.15 4.38
N GLY A 193 -13.06 -22.46 3.30
CA GLY A 193 -14.41 -22.43 2.73
C GLY A 193 -14.90 -23.82 2.32
N THR A 194 -14.03 -24.60 1.67
CA THR A 194 -14.31 -26.00 1.31
C THR A 194 -14.55 -26.88 2.54
N ARG A 195 -13.74 -26.73 3.59
CA ARG A 195 -13.94 -27.44 4.87
C ARG A 195 -15.26 -27.09 5.53
N LEU A 196 -15.61 -25.81 5.57
CA LEU A 196 -16.86 -25.32 6.15
C LEU A 196 -18.08 -25.87 5.39
N ALA A 197 -18.04 -25.84 4.06
CA ALA A 197 -19.11 -26.37 3.23
C ALA A 197 -19.31 -27.88 3.46
N LEU A 198 -18.22 -28.67 3.47
CA LEU A 198 -18.28 -30.10 3.76
C LEU A 198 -18.79 -30.40 5.19
N ALA A 199 -18.40 -29.58 6.17
CA ALA A 199 -18.88 -29.72 7.55
C ALA A 199 -20.39 -29.46 7.66
N ARG A 200 -20.92 -28.44 6.95
CA ARG A 200 -22.38 -28.17 6.90
C ARG A 200 -23.16 -29.35 6.33
N VAL A 201 -22.71 -29.92 5.22
CA VAL A 201 -23.35 -31.10 4.61
C VAL A 201 -23.38 -32.29 5.57
N ARG A 202 -22.31 -32.49 6.36
CA ARG A 202 -22.28 -33.54 7.39
C ARG A 202 -23.33 -33.28 8.48
N HIS A 203 -23.41 -32.05 9.00
CA HIS A 203 -24.36 -31.73 10.07
C HIS A 203 -25.83 -31.91 9.64
N VAL A 204 -26.21 -31.45 8.44
CA VAL A 204 -27.58 -31.62 7.93
C VAL A 204 -27.96 -33.11 7.80
N ALA A 205 -27.05 -33.93 7.27
CA ALA A 205 -27.26 -35.38 7.14
C ALA A 205 -27.33 -36.13 8.48
N THR A 206 -26.77 -35.56 9.56
CA THR A 206 -26.82 -36.18 10.90
C THR A 206 -28.09 -35.75 11.64
N GLY A 207 -28.52 -34.50 11.46
CA GLY A 207 -29.79 -33.99 12.01
C GLY A 207 -31.02 -34.70 11.44
N GLN A 208 -31.05 -35.01 10.14
CA GLN A 208 -32.15 -35.79 9.54
C GLN A 208 -32.23 -37.23 10.08
N LYS A 209 -31.12 -37.83 10.50
CA LYS A 209 -31.13 -39.18 11.10
C LYS A 209 -31.71 -39.22 12.51
N MET A 210 -31.68 -38.10 13.24
CA MET A 210 -32.26 -38.01 14.59
C MET A 210 -33.77 -37.76 14.59
N VAL A 211 -34.36 -37.31 13.47
CA VAL A 211 -35.81 -37.07 13.35
C VAL A 211 -36.56 -38.33 12.88
N LEU A 212 -35.84 -39.36 12.43
CA LEU A 212 -36.37 -40.62 11.90
C LEU A 212 -36.22 -41.81 12.86
N VAL A 213 -35.86 -41.56 14.12
CA VAL A 213 -35.80 -42.56 15.22
C VAL A 213 -36.71 -42.08 16.32
#